data_AF-A0A963N397-F1
#
_entry.id   AF-A0A963N397-F1
#
_cell.length_a   1.000
_cell.length_b   1.000
_cell.length_c   1.000
_cell.angle_alpha   90.00
_cell.angle_beta   90.00
_cell.angle_gamma   90.00
#
_symmetry.space_group_name_H-M   'P 1'
#
loop_
_entity.id
_entity.type
_entity.pdbx_description
1 polymer ?
#
loop_
_entity_poly.entity_id
_entity_poly.type
_entity_poly.pdbx_seq_one_letter_code
_entity_poly.pdbx_strand_id
1 'polypeptide(L)'
;MSAADFPHWMRAIQARTEEALRRALPPLDVTPDRLHEAMRYAVLEGGKRVRPLLVHAAGAVVQASPAVLDRAACAVELIHAYSLVHDDMPCMDNDTLRRGKPTVHVEYDEATALLVGDALQSLAFA
;
A
#
# COMPACT_ATOMS: atom_id res chain seq x y z
N MET A 1 -21.85 -10.21 11.72
CA MET A 1 -20.85 -11.06 11.03
C MET A 1 -20.46 -12.15 12.01
N SER A 2 -20.67 -13.43 11.69
CA SER A 2 -20.23 -14.51 12.58
C SER A 2 -18.71 -14.64 12.55
N ALA A 3 -18.14 -15.38 13.53
CA ALA A 3 -16.70 -15.69 13.52
C ALA A 3 -16.27 -16.47 12.27
N ALA A 4 -17.17 -17.28 11.70
CA ALA A 4 -16.92 -18.02 10.46
C ALA A 4 -16.95 -17.12 9.21
N ASP A 5 -17.68 -16.01 9.26
CA ASP A 5 -17.80 -15.07 8.13
C ASP A 5 -16.59 -14.11 8.03
N PHE A 6 -15.91 -13.85 9.14
CA PHE A 6 -14.81 -12.90 9.21
C PHE A 6 -13.65 -13.22 8.25
N PRO A 7 -13.13 -14.46 8.15
CA PRO A 7 -12.07 -14.79 7.21
C PRO A 7 -12.48 -14.60 5.74
N HIS A 8 -13.75 -14.86 5.41
CA HIS A 8 -14.26 -14.65 4.05
C HIS A 8 -14.33 -13.16 3.73
N TRP A 9 -14.91 -12.37 4.63
CA TRP A 9 -14.97 -10.91 4.52
C TRP A 9 -13.56 -10.30 4.39
N MET A 10 -12.61 -10.74 5.22
CA MET A 10 -11.24 -10.24 5.20
C MET A 10 -10.58 -10.45 3.83
N ARG A 11 -10.70 -11.65 3.26
CA ARG A 11 -10.17 -11.96 1.92
C ARG A 11 -10.82 -11.10 0.84
N ALA A 12 -12.14 -10.89 0.91
CA ALA A 12 -12.86 -10.06 -0.05
C ALA A 12 -12.38 -8.60 -0.01
N ILE A 13 -12.20 -8.03 1.19
CA ILE A 13 -11.70 -6.66 1.35
C ILE A 13 -10.23 -6.54 0.94
N GLN A 14 -9.39 -7.52 1.27
CA GLN A 14 -8.00 -7.57 0.80
C GLN A 14 -7.95 -7.54 -0.74
N ALA A 15 -8.66 -8.44 -1.41
CA ALA A 15 -8.71 -8.48 -2.88
C ALA A 15 -9.22 -7.18 -3.50
N ARG A 16 -10.26 -6.58 -2.91
CA ARG A 16 -10.79 -5.28 -3.33
C ARG A 16 -9.75 -4.16 -3.19
N THR A 17 -9.02 -4.16 -2.08
CA THR A 17 -7.97 -3.16 -1.79
C THR A 17 -6.81 -3.28 -2.78
N GLU A 18 -6.34 -4.51 -3.06
CA GLU A 18 -5.29 -4.73 -4.07
C GLU A 18 -5.68 -4.15 -5.42
N GLU A 19 -6.93 -4.36 -5.83
CA GLU A 19 -7.45 -3.89 -7.10
C GLU A 19 -7.63 -2.35 -7.11
N ALA A 20 -8.04 -1.77 -5.99
CA ALA A 20 -8.09 -0.32 -5.84
C ALA A 20 -6.69 0.32 -5.88
N LEU A 21 -5.70 -0.27 -5.19
CA LEU A 21 -4.31 0.20 -5.21
C LEU A 21 -3.69 0.09 -6.61
N ARG A 22 -3.93 -1.00 -7.35
CA ARG A 22 -3.45 -1.14 -8.74
C ARG A 22 -3.89 0.01 -9.62
N ARG A 23 -5.16 0.43 -9.48
CA ARG A 23 -5.74 1.55 -10.23
C ARG A 23 -5.26 2.92 -9.73
N ALA A 24 -4.99 3.05 -8.43
CA ALA A 24 -4.51 4.30 -7.85
C ALA A 24 -3.04 4.59 -8.20
N LEU A 25 -2.22 3.55 -8.39
CA LEU A 25 -0.81 3.69 -8.72
C LEU A 25 -0.61 4.09 -10.20
N PRO A 26 0.30 5.05 -10.49
CA PRO A 26 0.60 5.49 -11.86
C PRO A 26 0.96 4.30 -12.76
N PRO A 27 0.54 4.23 -14.03
CA PRO A 27 0.80 3.07 -14.89
C PRO A 27 2.29 2.96 -15.30
N LEU A 28 2.72 1.77 -15.74
CA LEU A 28 4.14 1.51 -16.08
C LEU A 28 4.54 2.01 -17.47
N ASP A 29 3.57 2.36 -18.33
CA ASP A 29 3.79 2.87 -19.69
C ASP A 29 3.98 4.40 -19.74
N VAL A 30 4.11 5.04 -18.57
CA VAL A 30 4.33 6.49 -18.42
C VAL A 30 5.61 6.73 -17.65
N THR A 31 6.46 7.63 -18.15
CA THR A 31 7.70 8.06 -17.48
C THR A 31 7.39 8.85 -16.20
N PRO A 32 8.11 8.65 -15.09
CA PRO A 32 9.26 7.74 -14.89
C PRO A 32 8.85 6.30 -14.55
N ASP A 33 9.13 5.37 -15.47
CA ASP A 33 8.79 3.95 -15.38
C ASP A 33 9.47 3.24 -14.20
N ARG A 34 10.76 3.47 -13.97
CA ARG A 34 11.51 2.89 -12.84
C ARG A 34 10.90 3.28 -11.49
N LEU A 35 10.50 4.54 -11.31
CA LEU A 35 9.86 4.99 -10.07
C LEU A 35 8.50 4.33 -9.90
N HIS A 36 7.69 4.27 -10.96
CA HIS A 36 6.38 3.63 -10.91
C HIS A 36 6.49 2.13 -10.61
N GLU A 37 7.49 1.46 -11.16
CA GLU A 37 7.80 0.06 -10.86
C GLU A 37 8.14 -0.11 -9.37
N ALA A 38 9.05 0.71 -8.84
CA ALA A 38 9.45 0.65 -7.43
C ALA A 38 8.29 1.00 -6.47
N MET A 39 7.43 1.96 -6.81
CA MET A 39 6.19 2.24 -6.07
C MET A 39 5.25 1.03 -6.06
N ARG A 40 5.08 0.36 -7.22
CA ARG A 40 4.29 -0.87 -7.31
C ARG A 40 4.90 -2.00 -6.51
N TYR A 41 6.22 -2.18 -6.54
CA TYR A 41 6.93 -3.18 -5.76
C TYR A 41 6.69 -3.00 -4.26
N ALA A 42 6.81 -1.76 -3.76
CA ALA A 42 6.57 -1.42 -2.36
C ALA A 42 5.12 -1.69 -1.92
N VAL A 43 4.15 -1.51 -2.82
CA VAL A 43 2.72 -1.52 -2.47
C VAL A 43 2.00 -2.83 -2.81
N LEU A 44 2.22 -3.43 -3.97
CA LEU A 44 1.31 -4.42 -4.60
C LEU A 44 1.66 -5.89 -4.35
N GLU A 45 2.62 -6.21 -3.49
CA GLU A 45 3.09 -7.58 -3.33
C GLU A 45 2.91 -8.16 -1.92
N GLY A 46 1.74 -7.86 -1.35
CA GLY A 46 1.26 -8.47 -0.12
C GLY A 46 1.13 -7.47 1.02
N GLY A 47 0.98 -8.01 2.23
CA GLY A 47 0.56 -7.22 3.37
C GLY A 47 -0.66 -7.84 4.02
N LYS A 48 -0.86 -7.54 5.30
CA LYS A 48 -2.09 -7.99 6.00
C LYS A 48 -3.29 -7.09 5.67
N ARG A 49 -3.03 -5.91 5.08
CA ARG A 49 -4.02 -4.86 4.77
C ARG A 49 -4.92 -4.50 5.96
N VAL A 50 -4.34 -4.49 7.17
CA VAL A 50 -5.09 -4.25 8.41
C VAL A 50 -5.76 -2.87 8.40
N ARG A 51 -5.06 -1.84 7.87
CA ARG A 51 -5.59 -0.47 7.80
C ARG A 51 -6.78 -0.38 6.84
N PRO A 52 -6.71 -0.89 5.59
CA PRO A 52 -7.86 -1.06 4.71
C PRO A 52 -9.03 -1.81 5.36
N LEU A 53 -8.76 -2.93 6.04
CA LEU A 53 -9.79 -3.69 6.74
C LEU A 53 -10.53 -2.83 7.78
N LEU A 54 -9.81 -2.03 8.56
CA LEU A 54 -10.41 -1.11 9.53
C LEU A 54 -11.25 -0.03 8.85
N VAL A 55 -10.79 0.55 7.73
CA VAL A 55 -11.56 1.52 6.95
C VAL A 55 -12.88 0.91 6.48
N HIS A 56 -12.85 -0.26 5.88
CA HIS A 56 -14.05 -0.93 5.39
C HIS A 56 -14.99 -1.37 6.53
N ALA A 57 -14.45 -1.83 7.66
CA ALA A 57 -15.23 -2.19 8.83
C ALA A 57 -15.95 -0.97 9.41
N ALA A 58 -15.26 0.16 9.59
CA ALA A 58 -15.85 1.40 10.07
C ALA A 58 -16.90 1.95 9.08
N GLY A 59 -16.59 1.90 7.78
CA GLY A 59 -17.49 2.28 6.71
C GLY A 59 -18.81 1.50 6.71
N ALA A 60 -18.74 0.20 6.98
CA ALA A 60 -19.92 -0.66 7.04
C ALA A 60 -20.87 -0.26 8.17
N VAL A 61 -20.35 0.21 9.32
CA VAL A 61 -21.17 0.68 10.45
C VAL A 61 -22.02 1.89 10.08
N VAL A 62 -21.47 2.79 9.25
CA VAL A 62 -22.14 4.03 8.83
C VAL A 62 -22.72 3.94 7.42
N GLN A 63 -22.72 2.75 6.81
CA GLN A 63 -23.21 2.50 5.46
C GLN A 63 -22.57 3.42 4.39
N ALA A 64 -21.28 3.70 4.54
CA ALA A 64 -20.54 4.52 3.59
C ALA A 64 -20.45 3.86 2.21
N SER A 65 -20.40 4.68 1.16
CA SER A 65 -20.33 4.18 -0.22
C SER A 65 -19.01 3.40 -0.47
N PRO A 66 -19.04 2.30 -1.22
CA PRO A 66 -17.84 1.53 -1.51
C PRO A 66 -16.73 2.34 -2.20
N ALA A 67 -17.07 3.30 -3.06
CA ALA A 67 -16.10 4.14 -3.75
C ALA A 67 -15.35 5.09 -2.80
N VAL A 68 -16.04 5.63 -1.79
CA VAL A 68 -15.39 6.46 -0.75
C VAL A 68 -14.45 5.60 0.10
N LEU A 69 -14.88 4.38 0.44
CA LEU A 69 -14.06 3.45 1.21
C LEU A 69 -12.82 3.00 0.47
N ASP A 70 -12.91 2.75 -0.84
CA ASP A 70 -11.73 2.40 -1.65
C ASP A 70 -10.69 3.51 -1.63
N ARG A 71 -11.11 4.78 -1.80
CA ARG A 71 -10.20 5.94 -1.75
C ARG A 71 -9.54 6.07 -0.38
N ALA A 72 -10.33 5.99 0.69
CA ALA A 72 -9.81 6.07 2.05
C ALA A 72 -8.85 4.90 2.38
N ALA A 73 -9.20 3.68 1.97
CA ALA A 73 -8.39 2.49 2.15
C ALA A 73 -7.06 2.57 1.40
N CYS A 74 -7.08 3.05 0.14
CA CYS A 74 -5.86 3.32 -0.62
C CYS A 74 -5.00 4.37 0.07
N ALA A 75 -5.57 5.53 0.45
CA ALA A 75 -4.82 6.60 1.09
C ALA A 75 -4.09 6.12 2.35
N VAL A 76 -4.77 5.43 3.28
CA VAL A 76 -4.13 4.95 4.52
C VAL A 76 -3.08 3.85 4.28
N GLU A 77 -3.24 3.04 3.24
CA GLU A 77 -2.28 2.00 2.90
C GLU A 77 -1.06 2.55 2.15
N LEU A 78 -1.24 3.62 1.35
CA LEU A 78 -0.13 4.38 0.76
C LEU A 78 0.68 5.09 1.84
N ILE A 79 0.00 5.70 2.82
CA ILE A 79 0.65 6.26 4.02
C ILE A 79 1.45 5.20 4.77
N HIS A 80 0.87 4.01 4.94
CA HIS A 80 1.58 2.90 5.56
C HIS A 80 2.79 2.44 4.75
N ALA A 81 2.64 2.31 3.43
CA ALA A 81 3.69 1.81 2.56
C ALA A 81 4.88 2.77 2.54
N TYR A 82 4.65 4.08 2.40
CA TYR A 82 5.78 5.03 2.41
C TYR A 82 6.56 4.96 3.72
N SER A 83 5.86 4.85 4.86
CA SER A 83 6.54 4.87 6.15
C SER A 83 7.50 3.68 6.26
N LEU A 84 7.07 2.50 5.80
CA LEU A 84 7.93 1.31 5.79
C LEU A 84 9.11 1.46 4.83
N VAL A 85 8.91 2.06 3.65
CA VAL A 85 10.01 2.28 2.69
C VAL A 85 11.08 3.20 3.27
N HIS A 86 10.67 4.27 3.94
CA HIS A 86 11.61 5.19 4.60
C HIS A 86 12.22 4.59 5.86
N ASP A 87 11.45 3.86 6.67
CA ASP A 87 11.96 3.15 7.86
C ASP A 87 13.03 2.12 7.47
N ASP A 88 12.87 1.43 6.32
CA ASP A 88 13.84 0.44 5.83
C ASP A 88 15.20 1.04 5.44
N MET A 89 15.30 2.36 5.25
CA MET A 89 16.53 3.00 4.74
C MET A 89 17.74 2.79 5.66
N PRO A 90 18.99 2.79 5.14
CA PRO A 90 20.18 2.62 5.95
C PRO A 90 20.38 3.64 7.07
N CYS A 91 19.81 4.84 6.92
CA CYS A 91 19.84 5.89 7.93
C CYS A 91 18.76 5.76 9.02
N MET A 92 17.85 4.79 8.89
CA MET A 92 16.75 4.50 9.81
C MET A 92 16.97 3.10 10.42
N ASP A 93 16.16 2.09 10.08
CA ASP A 93 16.28 0.74 10.63
C ASP A 93 17.32 -0.12 9.88
N ASN A 94 17.71 0.29 8.66
CA ASN A 94 18.66 -0.43 7.81
C ASN A 94 18.24 -1.89 7.55
N ASP A 95 16.93 -2.11 7.37
CA ASP A 95 16.37 -3.42 7.07
C ASP A 95 16.67 -3.79 5.61
N THR A 96 17.34 -4.92 5.40
CA THR A 96 17.65 -5.41 4.04
C THR A 96 16.56 -6.31 3.48
N LEU A 97 15.66 -6.82 4.34
CA LEU A 97 14.57 -7.71 3.99
C LEU A 97 13.27 -7.32 4.69
N ARG A 98 12.17 -7.32 3.95
CA ARG A 98 10.82 -7.16 4.47
C ARG A 98 9.94 -8.31 3.99
N ARG A 99 9.40 -9.08 4.94
CA ARG A 99 8.57 -10.28 4.67
C ARG A 99 9.26 -11.30 3.75
N GLY A 100 10.57 -11.43 3.86
CA GLY A 100 11.38 -12.35 3.06
C GLY A 100 11.72 -11.85 1.65
N LYS A 101 11.43 -10.59 1.30
CA LYS A 101 11.83 -9.94 0.05
C LYS A 101 12.82 -8.79 0.30
N PRO A 102 13.72 -8.46 -0.63
CA PRO A 102 14.56 -7.27 -0.56
C PRO A 102 13.75 -6.01 -0.28
N THR A 103 14.23 -5.13 0.59
CA THR A 103 13.62 -3.81 0.76
C THR A 103 13.88 -2.93 -0.46
N VAL A 104 13.13 -1.84 -0.62
CA VAL A 104 13.15 -1.03 -1.85
C VAL A 104 14.56 -0.50 -2.16
N HIS A 105 15.31 -0.08 -1.13
CA HIS A 105 16.65 0.45 -1.33
C HIS A 105 17.68 -0.64 -1.71
N VAL A 106 17.40 -1.91 -1.35
CA VAL A 106 18.24 -3.06 -1.73
C VAL A 106 17.91 -3.52 -3.15
N GLU A 107 16.63 -3.59 -3.51
CA GLU A 107 16.20 -4.03 -4.84
C GLU A 107 16.53 -3.00 -5.93
N TYR A 108 16.38 -1.71 -5.61
CA TYR A 108 16.59 -0.62 -6.56
C TYR A 108 17.86 0.16 -6.22
N ASP A 109 17.72 1.15 -5.34
CA ASP A 109 18.79 1.99 -4.80
C ASP A 109 18.18 2.96 -3.76
N GLU A 110 19.02 3.54 -2.90
CA GLU A 110 18.58 4.48 -1.84
C GLU A 110 17.85 5.71 -2.39
N ALA A 111 18.30 6.27 -3.51
CA ALA A 111 17.68 7.47 -4.09
C ALA A 111 16.26 7.16 -4.61
N THR A 112 16.08 6.03 -5.28
CA THR A 112 14.78 5.55 -5.73
C THR A 112 13.87 5.25 -4.54
N ALA A 113 14.37 4.59 -3.49
CA ALA A 113 13.58 4.30 -2.29
C ALA A 113 13.09 5.57 -1.58
N LEU A 114 13.94 6.59 -1.46
CA LEU A 114 13.56 7.89 -0.93
C LEU A 114 12.40 8.51 -1.74
N LEU A 115 12.55 8.56 -3.07
CA LEU A 115 11.53 9.10 -3.98
C LEU A 115 10.24 8.27 -4.00
N VAL A 116 10.33 6.95 -3.84
CA VAL A 116 9.15 6.09 -3.69
C VAL A 116 8.35 6.51 -2.46
N GLY A 117 9.00 6.69 -1.31
CA GLY A 117 8.29 7.13 -0.12
C GLY A 117 7.65 8.51 -0.29
N ASP A 118 8.38 9.48 -0.85
CA ASP A 118 7.86 10.84 -1.12
C ASP A 118 6.64 10.82 -2.07
N ALA A 119 6.73 10.03 -3.13
CA ALA A 119 5.67 9.89 -4.12
C ALA A 119 4.44 9.19 -3.54
N LEU A 120 4.61 8.12 -2.75
CA LEU A 120 3.51 7.40 -2.11
C LEU A 120 2.79 8.28 -1.08
N GLN A 121 3.53 9.05 -0.27
CA GLN A 121 2.94 9.99 0.67
C GLN A 121 2.11 11.05 -0.07
N SER A 122 2.66 11.63 -1.15
CA SER A 122 1.97 12.65 -1.94
C SER A 122 0.72 12.09 -2.64
N LEU A 123 0.81 10.89 -3.21
CA LEU A 123 -0.29 10.20 -3.88
C LEU A 123 -1.46 9.90 -2.93
N ALA A 124 -1.19 9.70 -1.64
CA ALA A 124 -2.24 9.47 -0.65
C ALA A 124 -3.21 10.67 -0.47
N PHE A 125 -2.80 11.87 -0.91
CA PHE A 125 -3.59 13.11 -0.80
C PHE A 125 -4.13 13.63 -2.14
N ALA A 126 -3.88 12.93 -3.25
CA ALA A 126 -4.28 13.32 -4.59
C ALA A 126 -5.73 12.95 -4.96
#